data_AF-A0A8H4RNE3-F1
#
_entry.id   AF-A0A8H4RNE3-F1
#
_cell.length_a   1.000
_cell.length_b   1.000
_cell.length_c   1.000
_cell.angle_alpha   90.00
_cell.angle_beta   90.00
_cell.angle_gamma   90.00
#
_symmetry.space_group_name_H-M   'P 1'
#
loop_
_entity.id
_entity.type
_entity.pdbx_description
1 polymer ?
#
loop_
_entity_poly.entity_id
_entity_poly.type
_entity_poly.pdbx_seq_one_letter_code
_entity_poly.pdbx_strand_id
1 'polypeptide(L)'
;MEELTSSITSIRSLANSPSTTATERVKILDSLRKLMYEIEQAEDFHHRPKQLPMLQIGVKVGIFRMLCERENTRDEADVNIGVSMNNDGQEVECGKRGVGIKGAMTVVEVAERKGASVDVVGRLLRYLAAMNVVKEVGSNTFAANESTRSLATDAWEASVMYTIENLLPICLALPSFLAKTAYQDPTEPTKTAFNQAFNTDKPYFEWLATDAPPGTLERFSLIMGIPRDLAGDGNEGGCFGVWEKGWVEVGGEFDEGEEDEVVFVDVGGGRGHQCLAFREYFKSVKGRVILQDLPDTVAGLDLSAQGVEVMGYDFFTPQPFIGARNYYLRNVLHDHPDSTCAHILQNLLSALKGAKIRRGESRILIDECVLPDTGVDWRTTSQDLGMMAIVGSKERNRLQWEGIIKSVEGLEVKDVRLYDEVLGGCVIVAGLMDRNEIEAKRAAPEQGEEGKWTIEYKKANQRLPDSISEDKINKPWRPIPMKRISAQGAQKLLLWVIPIVLIATYFLGGFEETIAMMVLTWMYNDLSGADHHYLTRNLINALCFICYSSGSTKVAAGYELWKLNDRMRQWLVIVACIVFSALQMQDMADMRVINFAAGELFLW
;
A
#
# COMPACT_ATOMS: atom_id res chain seq x y z
N MET A 1 -15.40 -2.02 -39.17
CA MET A 1 -13.92 -1.89 -39.28
C MET A 1 -13.48 -0.44 -39.41
N GLU A 2 -14.04 0.35 -40.32
CA GLU A 2 -13.71 1.79 -40.43
C GLU A 2 -14.00 2.57 -39.12
N GLU A 3 -15.13 2.31 -38.48
CA GLU A 3 -15.46 2.89 -37.16
C GLU A 3 -14.42 2.53 -36.09
N LEU A 4 -13.95 1.28 -36.06
CA LEU A 4 -12.91 0.84 -35.12
C LEU A 4 -11.60 1.59 -35.38
N THR A 5 -11.19 1.72 -36.65
CA THR A 5 -10.00 2.49 -37.03
C THR A 5 -10.13 3.96 -36.62
N SER A 6 -11.31 4.55 -36.79
CA SER A 6 -11.61 5.92 -36.35
C SER A 6 -11.53 6.07 -34.83
N SER A 7 -12.11 5.14 -34.08
CA SER A 7 -12.03 5.09 -32.61
C SER A 7 -10.59 4.96 -32.11
N ILE A 8 -9.81 4.03 -32.67
CA ILE A 8 -8.38 3.86 -32.33
C ILE A 8 -7.59 5.15 -32.61
N THR A 9 -7.88 5.81 -33.73
CA THR A 9 -7.23 7.08 -34.09
C THR A 9 -7.57 8.18 -33.08
N SER A 10 -8.83 8.25 -32.66
CA SER A 10 -9.31 9.21 -31.67
C SER A 10 -8.66 8.97 -30.29
N ILE A 11 -8.56 7.71 -29.88
CA ILE A 11 -7.93 7.33 -28.61
C ILE A 11 -6.43 7.62 -28.63
N ARG A 12 -5.73 7.35 -29.74
CA ARG A 12 -4.32 7.73 -29.92
C ARG A 12 -4.13 9.24 -29.89
N SER A 13 -5.03 10.01 -30.52
CA SER A 13 -5.00 11.47 -30.50
C SER A 13 -5.17 12.00 -29.07
N LEU A 14 -6.12 11.43 -28.32
CA LEU A 14 -6.34 11.76 -26.92
C LEU A 14 -5.10 11.44 -26.08
N ALA A 15 -4.59 10.21 -26.18
CA ALA A 15 -3.45 9.77 -25.37
C ALA A 15 -2.14 10.50 -25.65
N ASN A 16 -1.96 11.04 -26.87
CA ASN A 16 -0.76 11.76 -27.29
C ASN A 16 -0.98 13.29 -27.33
N SER A 17 -2.11 13.79 -26.83
CA SER A 17 -2.36 15.23 -26.76
C SER A 17 -1.35 15.89 -25.81
N PRO A 18 -0.76 17.04 -26.15
CA PRO A 18 0.12 17.78 -25.23
C PRO A 18 -0.55 18.17 -23.90
N SER A 19 -1.88 18.20 -23.86
CA SER A 19 -2.66 18.50 -22.65
C SER A 19 -2.91 17.28 -21.76
N THR A 20 -2.63 16.07 -22.24
CA THR A 20 -2.93 14.84 -21.51
C THR A 20 -1.78 14.53 -20.57
N THR A 21 -2.07 14.61 -19.27
CA THR A 21 -1.17 14.20 -18.20
C THR A 21 -0.94 12.68 -18.27
N ALA A 22 0.17 12.16 -17.74
CA ALA A 22 0.33 10.71 -17.77
C ALA A 22 -0.59 9.98 -16.76
N THR A 23 -1.08 10.62 -15.69
CA THR A 23 -2.23 10.10 -14.92
C THR A 23 -3.46 9.86 -15.81
N GLU A 24 -3.79 10.81 -16.68
CA GLU A 24 -4.89 10.61 -17.65
C GLU A 24 -4.57 9.51 -18.66
N ARG A 25 -3.31 9.42 -19.11
CA ARG A 25 -2.86 8.33 -19.99
C ARG A 25 -3.04 6.96 -19.32
N VAL A 26 -2.73 6.83 -18.04
CA VAL A 26 -2.96 5.59 -17.27
C VAL A 26 -4.45 5.28 -17.16
N LYS A 27 -5.29 6.28 -16.89
CA LYS A 27 -6.76 6.10 -16.88
C LYS A 27 -7.27 5.60 -18.25
N ILE A 28 -6.75 6.13 -19.36
CA ILE A 28 -7.08 5.65 -20.70
C ILE A 28 -6.68 4.17 -20.86
N LEU A 29 -5.45 3.81 -20.48
CA LEU A 29 -4.97 2.43 -20.56
C LEU A 29 -5.81 1.47 -19.69
N ASP A 30 -6.20 1.88 -18.50
CA ASP A 30 -7.05 1.10 -17.62
C ASP A 30 -8.47 0.93 -18.17
N SER A 31 -9.04 1.98 -18.75
CA SER A 31 -10.33 1.89 -19.46
C SER A 31 -10.27 0.92 -20.63
N LEU A 32 -9.20 0.97 -21.44
CA LEU A 32 -9.00 0.04 -22.55
C LEU A 32 -8.86 -1.40 -22.08
N ARG A 33 -8.13 -1.62 -20.98
CA ARG A 33 -7.96 -2.94 -20.39
C ARG A 33 -9.26 -3.50 -19.81
N LYS A 34 -10.06 -2.67 -19.14
CA LYS A 34 -11.40 -3.06 -18.65
C LYS A 34 -12.31 -3.41 -19.81
N LEU A 35 -12.36 -2.55 -20.84
CA LEU A 35 -13.14 -2.81 -22.05
C LEU A 35 -12.72 -4.12 -22.74
N MET A 36 -11.41 -4.38 -22.83
CA MET A 36 -10.89 -5.65 -23.35
C MET A 36 -11.46 -6.84 -22.56
N TYR A 37 -11.42 -6.81 -21.23
CA TYR A 37 -12.02 -7.87 -20.40
C TYR A 37 -13.54 -7.99 -20.55
N GLU A 38 -14.25 -6.89 -20.82
CA GLU A 38 -15.71 -6.89 -20.98
C GLU A 38 -16.16 -7.53 -22.30
N ILE A 39 -15.33 -7.45 -23.35
CA ILE A 39 -15.67 -7.94 -24.70
C ILE A 39 -15.01 -9.27 -25.07
N GLU A 40 -13.99 -9.69 -24.32
CA GLU A 40 -13.29 -10.96 -24.53
C GLU A 40 -14.21 -12.17 -24.37
N GLN A 41 -13.96 -13.20 -25.17
CA GLN A 41 -14.57 -14.51 -25.01
C GLN A 41 -13.64 -15.43 -24.19
N ALA A 42 -14.18 -16.56 -23.71
CA ALA A 42 -13.42 -17.52 -22.89
C ALA A 42 -12.14 -18.03 -23.59
N GLU A 43 -12.17 -18.10 -24.92
CA GLU A 43 -11.04 -18.52 -25.76
C GLU A 43 -9.87 -17.52 -25.70
N ASP A 44 -10.16 -16.21 -25.68
CA ASP A 44 -9.14 -15.15 -25.62
C ASP A 44 -8.33 -15.22 -24.31
N PHE A 45 -9.01 -15.55 -23.21
CA PHE A 45 -8.39 -15.66 -21.89
C PHE A 45 -7.29 -16.74 -21.83
N HIS A 46 -7.49 -17.86 -22.54
CA HIS A 46 -6.58 -19.03 -22.50
C HIS A 46 -5.17 -18.74 -23.06
N HIS A 47 -5.00 -17.68 -23.86
CA HIS A 47 -3.73 -17.40 -24.53
C HIS A 47 -2.74 -16.57 -23.70
N ARG A 48 -3.20 -15.84 -22.69
CA ARG A 48 -2.40 -14.86 -21.93
C ARG A 48 -1.17 -15.45 -21.23
N PRO A 49 -1.22 -16.61 -20.54
CA PRO A 49 -0.06 -17.16 -19.84
C PRO A 49 1.13 -17.49 -20.75
N LYS A 50 0.89 -17.61 -22.07
CA LYS A 50 1.92 -17.99 -23.05
C LYS A 50 2.84 -16.81 -23.42
N GLN A 51 2.48 -15.58 -23.08
CA GLN A 51 3.22 -14.37 -23.48
C GLN A 51 4.57 -14.24 -22.76
N LEU A 52 4.58 -14.42 -21.42
CA LEU A 52 5.77 -14.20 -20.59
C LEU A 52 6.95 -15.09 -21.01
N PRO A 53 6.80 -16.42 -21.18
CA PRO A 53 7.91 -17.25 -21.65
C PRO A 53 8.47 -16.81 -23.02
N MET A 54 7.63 -16.31 -23.92
CA MET A 54 8.08 -15.83 -25.23
C MET A 54 8.90 -14.55 -25.12
N LEU A 55 8.54 -13.63 -24.21
CA LEU A 55 9.36 -12.45 -23.89
C LEU A 55 10.71 -12.87 -23.30
N GLN A 56 10.75 -13.85 -22.40
CA GLN A 56 12.00 -14.38 -21.84
C GLN A 56 12.93 -14.91 -22.92
N ILE A 57 12.40 -15.70 -23.87
CA ILE A 57 13.19 -16.21 -24.98
C ILE A 57 13.67 -15.05 -25.85
N GLY A 58 12.82 -14.05 -26.12
CA GLY A 58 13.20 -12.84 -26.85
C GLY A 58 14.39 -12.11 -26.22
N VAL A 59 14.38 -11.95 -24.89
CA VAL A 59 15.51 -11.41 -24.11
C VAL A 59 16.74 -12.30 -24.26
N LYS A 60 16.64 -13.60 -23.96
CA LYS A 60 17.79 -14.54 -24.00
C LYS A 60 18.42 -14.69 -25.38
N VAL A 61 17.61 -14.60 -26.44
CA VAL A 61 18.08 -14.57 -27.83
C VAL A 61 18.73 -13.23 -28.16
N GLY A 62 18.38 -12.15 -27.46
CA GLY A 62 18.89 -10.80 -27.71
C GLY A 62 18.11 -10.05 -28.79
N ILE A 63 16.89 -10.49 -29.12
CA ILE A 63 16.07 -9.93 -30.22
C ILE A 63 15.91 -8.43 -30.07
N PHE A 64 15.53 -7.97 -28.88
CA PHE A 64 15.18 -6.58 -28.64
C PHE A 64 16.39 -5.65 -28.82
N ARG A 65 17.54 -6.01 -28.24
CA ARG A 65 18.81 -5.28 -28.42
C ARG A 65 19.24 -5.28 -29.89
N MET A 66 19.24 -6.43 -30.55
CA MET A 66 19.67 -6.55 -31.96
C MET A 66 18.84 -5.65 -32.89
N LEU A 67 17.52 -5.62 -32.72
CA LEU A 67 16.63 -4.77 -33.53
C LEU A 67 16.86 -3.27 -33.25
N CYS A 68 17.06 -2.89 -31.99
CA CYS A 68 17.33 -1.49 -31.64
C CYS A 68 18.72 -1.02 -32.13
N GLU A 69 19.73 -1.89 -32.07
CA GLU A 69 21.06 -1.60 -32.63
C GLU A 69 21.00 -1.39 -34.14
N ARG A 70 20.21 -2.21 -34.86
CA ARG A 70 20.00 -2.05 -36.31
C ARG A 70 19.30 -0.74 -36.67
N GLU A 71 18.37 -0.27 -35.83
CA GLU A 71 17.76 1.05 -35.98
C GLU A 71 18.81 2.18 -35.88
N ASN A 72 19.83 2.00 -35.02
CA ASN A 72 20.87 2.99 -34.75
C ASN A 72 22.09 2.94 -35.71
N THR A 73 22.27 1.87 -36.49
CA THR A 73 23.35 1.83 -37.50
C THR A 73 23.07 2.83 -38.62
N ARG A 74 23.82 3.95 -38.62
CA ARG A 74 23.81 4.97 -39.68
C ARG A 74 24.35 4.39 -41.00
N ASP A 75 23.74 4.89 -42.08
CA ASP A 75 24.03 4.69 -43.50
C ASP A 75 25.51 4.39 -43.84
N GLU A 76 25.96 3.14 -43.77
CA GLU A 76 27.12 2.66 -44.53
C GLU A 76 26.90 1.21 -44.98
N ALA A 77 27.04 1.01 -46.29
CA ALA A 77 27.06 -0.24 -47.06
C ALA A 77 25.71 -0.67 -47.69
N ASP A 78 25.56 -0.30 -48.97
CA ASP A 78 25.25 -1.30 -49.99
C ASP A 78 26.06 -2.56 -49.68
N VAL A 79 25.37 -3.62 -49.26
CA VAL A 79 26.00 -4.92 -49.00
C VAL A 79 26.55 -5.42 -50.32
N ASN A 80 27.88 -5.36 -50.44
CA ASN A 80 28.60 -5.90 -51.58
C ASN A 80 28.29 -7.40 -51.68
N ILE A 81 27.71 -7.81 -52.81
CA ILE A 81 27.31 -9.19 -53.07
C ILE A 81 28.58 -10.03 -53.14
N GLY A 82 28.83 -10.84 -52.12
CA GLY A 82 29.86 -11.87 -52.17
C GLY A 82 29.46 -12.94 -53.18
N VAL A 83 30.19 -13.00 -54.29
CA VAL A 83 30.09 -14.08 -55.27
C VAL A 83 30.67 -15.35 -54.65
N SER A 84 29.90 -16.43 -54.60
CA SER A 84 30.40 -17.77 -54.27
C SER A 84 30.54 -18.56 -55.56
N MET A 85 31.71 -19.19 -55.76
CA MET A 85 31.89 -20.17 -56.83
C MET A 85 31.39 -21.54 -56.40
N ASN A 86 30.77 -22.28 -57.31
CA ASN A 86 30.51 -23.70 -57.10
C ASN A 86 31.78 -24.52 -57.35
N ASN A 87 31.73 -25.82 -57.02
CA ASN A 87 32.86 -26.74 -57.18
C ASN A 87 33.32 -26.94 -58.64
N ASP A 88 32.58 -26.40 -59.62
CA ASP A 88 32.88 -26.45 -61.05
C ASP A 88 33.41 -25.11 -61.61
N GLY A 89 33.68 -24.13 -60.73
CA GLY A 89 34.28 -22.84 -61.11
C GLY A 89 33.31 -21.87 -61.82
N GLN A 90 32.00 -22.09 -61.72
CA GLN A 90 30.99 -21.16 -62.22
C GLN A 90 30.52 -20.22 -61.10
N GLU A 91 30.37 -18.93 -61.43
CA GLU A 91 29.72 -17.95 -60.57
C GLU A 91 28.25 -18.33 -60.40
N VAL A 92 27.83 -18.57 -59.16
CA VAL A 92 26.42 -18.80 -58.84
C VAL A 92 25.88 -17.54 -58.20
N GLU A 93 24.93 -16.89 -58.88
CA GLU A 93 24.19 -15.75 -58.35
C GLU A 93 23.31 -16.23 -57.18
N CYS A 94 23.78 -16.02 -55.94
CA CYS A 94 22.98 -16.32 -54.76
C CYS A 94 21.78 -15.36 -54.76
N GLY A 95 20.56 -15.91 -54.73
CA GLY A 95 19.31 -15.19 -54.98
C GLY A 95 19.24 -13.83 -54.31
N LYS A 96 18.74 -12.82 -55.05
CA LYS A 96 18.59 -11.42 -54.62
C LYS A 96 18.09 -11.34 -53.17
N ARG A 97 18.98 -11.02 -52.23
CA ARG A 97 18.58 -10.48 -50.92
C ARG A 97 17.86 -9.17 -51.23
N GLY A 98 16.57 -9.11 -50.93
CA GLY A 98 15.75 -7.93 -51.15
C GLY A 98 16.42 -6.70 -50.55
N VAL A 99 16.22 -5.54 -51.18
CA VAL A 99 16.65 -4.23 -50.66
C VAL A 99 16.29 -4.16 -49.18
N GLY A 100 17.30 -4.14 -48.31
CA GLY A 100 17.09 -4.18 -46.88
C GLY A 100 16.23 -3.00 -46.44
N ILE A 101 15.14 -3.27 -45.71
CA ILE A 101 14.32 -2.20 -45.13
C ILE A 101 15.16 -1.55 -44.02
N LYS A 102 15.39 -0.23 -44.10
CA LYS A 102 16.19 0.52 -43.12
C LYS A 102 15.66 0.29 -41.69
N GLY A 103 16.57 0.00 -40.76
CA GLY A 103 16.23 -0.29 -39.37
C GLY A 103 15.57 -1.65 -39.12
N ALA A 104 15.52 -2.53 -40.12
CA ALA A 104 14.96 -3.87 -40.00
C ALA A 104 16.02 -4.97 -40.13
N MET A 105 15.71 -6.13 -39.56
CA MET A 105 16.48 -7.37 -39.68
C MET A 105 15.61 -8.50 -40.21
N THR A 106 16.20 -9.34 -41.05
CA THR A 106 15.61 -10.59 -41.49
C THR A 106 15.74 -11.67 -40.41
N VAL A 107 14.87 -12.69 -40.45
CA VAL A 107 14.95 -13.86 -39.56
C VAL A 107 16.34 -14.52 -39.63
N VAL A 108 16.92 -14.59 -40.83
CA VAL A 108 18.24 -15.21 -41.06
C VAL A 108 19.34 -14.43 -40.34
N GLU A 109 19.36 -13.09 -40.47
CA GLU A 109 20.36 -12.25 -39.79
C GLU A 109 20.28 -12.39 -38.25
N VAL A 110 19.07 -12.41 -37.69
CA VAL A 110 18.87 -12.59 -36.23
C VAL A 110 19.33 -13.99 -35.79
N ALA A 111 19.00 -15.03 -36.56
CA ALA A 111 19.38 -16.40 -36.28
C ALA A 111 20.91 -16.61 -36.36
N GLU A 112 21.55 -16.09 -37.40
CA GLU A 112 23.01 -16.15 -37.59
C GLU A 112 23.74 -15.44 -36.45
N ARG A 113 23.31 -14.22 -36.08
CA ARG A 113 23.95 -13.43 -35.03
C ARG A 113 23.88 -14.11 -33.65
N LYS A 114 22.80 -14.84 -33.36
CA LYS A 114 22.69 -15.62 -32.12
C LYS A 114 23.34 -17.01 -32.21
N GLY A 115 23.51 -17.56 -33.42
CA GLY A 115 23.80 -18.98 -33.61
C GLY A 115 22.59 -19.88 -33.33
N ALA A 116 21.38 -19.42 -33.65
CA ALA A 116 20.12 -20.12 -33.41
C ALA A 116 19.52 -20.68 -34.72
N SER A 117 18.53 -21.58 -34.59
CA SER A 117 17.77 -22.09 -35.74
C SER A 117 16.91 -20.98 -36.37
N VAL A 118 17.01 -20.83 -37.69
CA VAL A 118 16.19 -19.90 -38.50
C VAL A 118 14.70 -20.14 -38.27
N ASP A 119 14.26 -21.40 -38.22
CA ASP A 119 12.84 -21.73 -38.02
C ASP A 119 12.34 -21.35 -36.63
N VAL A 120 13.16 -21.58 -35.59
CA VAL A 120 12.82 -21.22 -34.21
C VAL A 120 12.70 -19.71 -34.08
N VAL A 121 13.71 -18.97 -34.56
CA VAL A 121 13.73 -17.50 -34.53
C VAL A 121 12.57 -16.93 -35.35
N GLY A 122 12.28 -17.49 -36.52
CA GLY A 122 11.17 -17.06 -37.37
C GLY A 122 9.81 -17.23 -36.71
N ARG A 123 9.59 -18.37 -36.03
CA ARG A 123 8.34 -18.60 -35.26
C ARG A 123 8.22 -17.61 -34.10
N LEU A 124 9.31 -17.35 -33.39
CA LEU A 124 9.33 -16.42 -32.26
C LEU A 124 9.08 -14.98 -32.70
N LEU A 125 9.76 -14.50 -33.74
CA LEU A 125 9.56 -13.14 -34.26
C LEU A 125 8.14 -12.92 -34.77
N ARG A 126 7.54 -13.90 -35.46
CA ARG A 126 6.12 -13.84 -35.86
C ARG A 126 5.19 -13.71 -34.66
N TYR A 127 5.43 -14.48 -33.59
CA TYR A 127 4.63 -14.38 -32.36
C TYR A 127 4.79 -13.00 -31.69
N LEU A 128 6.03 -12.52 -31.54
CA LEU A 128 6.31 -11.21 -30.95
C LEU A 128 5.71 -10.07 -31.79
N ALA A 129 5.66 -10.21 -33.12
CA ALA A 129 5.02 -9.25 -34.01
C ALA A 129 3.50 -9.24 -33.86
N ALA A 130 2.86 -10.42 -33.77
CA ALA A 130 1.43 -10.53 -33.50
C ALA A 130 1.02 -9.91 -32.16
N MET A 131 1.92 -9.93 -31.17
CA MET A 131 1.76 -9.27 -29.87
C MET A 131 2.14 -7.78 -29.88
N ASN A 132 2.51 -7.21 -31.02
CA ASN A 132 3.01 -5.84 -31.16
C ASN A 132 4.21 -5.52 -30.24
N VAL A 133 5.06 -6.51 -29.98
CA VAL A 133 6.33 -6.36 -29.24
C VAL A 133 7.49 -6.03 -30.18
N VAL A 134 7.40 -6.48 -31.43
CA VAL A 134 8.24 -6.08 -32.55
C VAL A 134 7.34 -5.72 -33.73
N LYS A 135 7.86 -5.06 -34.77
CA LYS A 135 7.10 -4.69 -35.96
C LYS A 135 7.48 -5.56 -37.15
N GLU A 136 6.54 -6.29 -37.74
CA GLU A 136 6.74 -6.97 -39.02
C GLU A 136 6.63 -5.94 -40.16
N VAL A 137 7.69 -5.78 -40.95
CA VAL A 137 7.77 -4.78 -42.04
C VAL A 137 7.86 -5.41 -43.43
N GLY A 138 8.01 -6.74 -43.49
CA GLY A 138 8.04 -7.51 -44.71
C GLY A 138 8.14 -9.01 -44.41
N SER A 139 8.09 -9.83 -45.45
CA SER A 139 8.20 -11.29 -45.30
C SER A 139 9.48 -11.65 -44.55
N ASN A 140 9.34 -12.32 -43.39
CA ASN A 140 10.45 -12.69 -42.51
C ASN A 140 11.40 -11.52 -42.17
N THR A 141 10.87 -10.30 -42.08
CA THR A 141 11.64 -9.07 -41.83
C THR A 141 10.96 -8.21 -40.78
N PHE A 142 11.71 -7.87 -39.72
CA PHE A 142 11.18 -7.25 -38.50
C PHE A 142 12.01 -6.03 -38.08
N ALA A 143 11.37 -5.06 -37.44
CA ALA A 143 11.98 -3.81 -36.96
C ALA A 143 11.57 -3.54 -35.50
N ALA A 144 12.31 -2.65 -34.84
CA ALA A 144 11.98 -2.21 -33.49
C ALA A 144 10.71 -1.34 -33.46
N ASN A 145 9.94 -1.45 -32.38
CA ASN A 145 8.87 -0.53 -32.00
C ASN A 145 9.10 0.00 -30.57
N GLU A 146 8.13 0.74 -30.01
CA GLU A 146 8.24 1.31 -28.65
C GLU A 146 8.47 0.23 -27.58
N SER A 147 7.71 -0.87 -27.62
CA SER A 147 7.87 -2.01 -26.72
C SER A 147 9.25 -2.67 -26.87
N THR A 148 9.75 -2.81 -28.10
CA THR A 148 11.10 -3.33 -28.38
C THR A 148 12.16 -2.46 -27.70
N ARG A 149 12.03 -1.13 -27.82
CA ARG A 149 12.98 -0.17 -27.22
C ARG A 149 12.97 -0.24 -25.70
N SER A 150 11.79 -0.30 -25.08
CA SER A 150 11.68 -0.46 -23.63
C SER A 150 12.37 -1.75 -23.17
N LEU A 151 12.09 -2.88 -23.83
CA LEU A 151 12.66 -4.20 -23.51
C LEU A 151 14.16 -4.34 -23.83
N ALA A 152 14.74 -3.41 -24.57
CA ALA A 152 16.17 -3.36 -24.85
C ALA A 152 16.98 -2.63 -23.77
N THR A 153 16.31 -1.97 -22.80
CA THR A 153 16.97 -1.32 -21.66
C THR A 153 17.31 -2.34 -20.56
N ASP A 154 18.42 -2.12 -19.85
CA ASP A 154 18.86 -3.04 -18.79
C ASP A 154 17.81 -3.23 -17.69
N ALA A 155 17.11 -2.17 -17.28
CA ALA A 155 16.11 -2.22 -16.22
C ALA A 155 14.89 -3.07 -16.58
N TRP A 156 14.32 -2.89 -17.78
CA TRP A 156 13.15 -3.66 -18.21
C TRP A 156 13.51 -5.08 -18.63
N GLU A 157 14.71 -5.29 -19.18
CA GLU A 157 15.24 -6.63 -19.40
C GLU A 157 15.36 -7.39 -18.08
N ALA A 158 15.99 -6.78 -17.08
CA ALA A 158 16.10 -7.31 -15.72
C ALA A 158 14.71 -7.61 -15.13
N SER A 159 13.73 -6.71 -15.32
CA SER A 159 12.35 -6.88 -14.87
C SER A 159 11.68 -8.13 -15.45
N VAL A 160 11.73 -8.33 -16.77
CA VAL A 160 11.16 -9.53 -17.42
C VAL A 160 11.84 -10.80 -16.89
N MET A 161 13.16 -10.78 -16.83
CA MET A 161 13.96 -11.92 -16.42
C MET A 161 13.71 -12.29 -14.96
N TYR A 162 13.73 -11.32 -14.05
CA TYR A 162 13.44 -11.52 -12.64
C TYR A 162 11.99 -11.94 -12.40
N THR A 163 11.03 -11.35 -13.10
CA THR A 163 9.61 -11.75 -12.99
C THR A 163 9.44 -13.21 -13.33
N ILE A 164 10.10 -13.71 -14.38
CA ILE A 164 9.90 -15.08 -14.85
C ILE A 164 10.73 -16.09 -14.08
N GLU A 165 11.98 -15.75 -13.72
CA GLU A 165 12.89 -16.67 -13.05
C GLU A 165 12.71 -16.67 -11.52
N ASN A 166 12.20 -15.58 -10.94
CA ASN A 166 12.00 -15.44 -9.50
C ASN A 166 10.53 -15.37 -9.11
N LEU A 167 9.74 -14.42 -9.62
CA LEU A 167 8.37 -14.19 -9.15
C LEU A 167 7.37 -15.26 -9.63
N LEU A 168 7.45 -15.68 -10.89
CA LEU A 168 6.51 -16.64 -11.47
C LEU A 168 6.49 -18.00 -10.74
N PRO A 169 7.64 -18.61 -10.38
CA PRO A 169 7.66 -19.80 -9.52
C PRO A 169 6.90 -19.62 -8.20
N ILE A 170 7.03 -18.45 -7.57
CA ILE A 170 6.35 -18.10 -6.31
C ILE A 170 4.84 -18.00 -6.55
N CYS A 171 4.42 -17.31 -7.61
CA CYS A 171 3.01 -17.21 -8.00
C CYS A 171 2.39 -18.59 -8.30
N LEU A 172 3.14 -19.51 -8.92
CA LEU A 172 2.68 -20.87 -9.19
C LEU A 172 2.60 -21.74 -7.92
N ALA A 173 3.47 -21.49 -6.93
CA ALA A 173 3.44 -22.17 -5.64
C ALA A 173 2.28 -21.69 -4.75
N LEU A 174 1.92 -20.41 -4.83
CA LEU A 174 0.98 -19.73 -3.94
C LEU A 174 -0.37 -20.46 -3.75
N PRO A 175 -1.09 -20.94 -4.78
CA PRO A 175 -2.38 -21.62 -4.60
C PRO A 175 -2.26 -22.87 -3.72
N SER A 176 -1.22 -23.68 -3.96
CA SER A 176 -1.00 -24.90 -3.19
C SER A 176 -0.49 -24.63 -1.77
N PHE A 177 0.29 -23.55 -1.59
CA PHE A 177 0.70 -23.09 -0.28
C PHE A 177 -0.50 -22.67 0.57
N LEU A 178 -1.36 -21.79 0.03
CA LEU A 178 -2.58 -21.35 0.73
C LEU A 178 -3.52 -22.51 1.04
N ALA A 179 -3.68 -23.48 0.12
CA ALA A 179 -4.47 -24.67 0.40
C ALA A 179 -3.91 -25.48 1.58
N LYS A 180 -2.58 -25.61 1.71
CA LYS A 180 -1.93 -26.31 2.84
C LYS A 180 -2.08 -25.57 4.16
N THR A 181 -2.08 -24.23 4.14
CA THR A 181 -2.26 -23.41 5.34
C THR A 181 -3.74 -23.15 5.66
N ALA A 182 -4.68 -23.85 5.01
CA ALA A 182 -6.11 -23.60 5.14
C ALA A 182 -6.48 -22.12 4.95
N TYR A 183 -5.81 -21.47 4.00
CA TYR A 183 -5.96 -20.06 3.63
C TYR A 183 -5.77 -19.09 4.80
N GLN A 184 -4.96 -19.46 5.79
CA GLN A 184 -4.52 -18.55 6.85
C GLN A 184 -3.41 -17.62 6.34
N ASP A 185 -3.37 -16.41 6.89
CA ASP A 185 -2.34 -15.43 6.59
C ASP A 185 -0.94 -15.99 6.90
N PRO A 186 0.03 -15.88 5.98
CA PRO A 186 1.42 -16.16 6.30
C PRO A 186 1.91 -15.12 7.30
N THR A 187 2.39 -15.57 8.46
CA THR A 187 2.87 -14.70 9.55
C THR A 187 4.35 -14.89 9.87
N GLU A 188 4.99 -15.89 9.26
CA GLU A 188 6.40 -16.22 9.46
C GLU A 188 7.17 -16.02 8.13
N PRO A 189 8.22 -15.16 8.09
CA PRO A 189 9.00 -14.90 6.87
C PRO A 189 9.72 -16.12 6.27
N THR A 190 9.81 -17.23 7.01
CA THR A 190 10.40 -18.51 6.59
C THR A 190 9.35 -19.53 6.15
N LYS A 191 8.06 -19.17 6.17
CA LYS A 191 6.94 -20.03 5.78
C LYS A 191 6.01 -19.30 4.84
N THR A 192 6.50 -19.01 3.64
CA THR A 192 5.72 -18.36 2.57
C THR A 192 5.65 -19.23 1.31
N ALA A 193 4.92 -18.77 0.30
CA ALA A 193 4.90 -19.43 -1.01
C ALA A 193 6.30 -19.44 -1.67
N PHE A 194 7.13 -18.44 -1.37
CA PHE A 194 8.53 -18.39 -1.80
C PHE A 194 9.34 -19.57 -1.26
N ASN A 195 9.27 -19.84 0.04
CA ASN A 195 9.97 -20.95 0.67
C ASN A 195 9.59 -22.29 0.01
N GLN A 196 8.30 -22.46 -0.31
CA GLN A 196 7.83 -23.63 -1.04
C GLN A 196 8.36 -23.68 -2.48
N ALA A 197 8.38 -22.56 -3.20
CA ALA A 197 8.79 -22.50 -4.60
C ALA A 197 10.27 -22.83 -4.80
N PHE A 198 11.13 -22.35 -3.89
CA PHE A 198 12.58 -22.52 -3.98
C PHE A 198 13.14 -23.59 -3.05
N ASN A 199 12.27 -24.29 -2.30
CA ASN A 199 12.63 -25.33 -1.35
C ASN A 199 13.75 -24.87 -0.39
N THR A 200 13.51 -23.75 0.28
CA THR A 200 14.44 -23.11 1.22
C THR A 200 13.74 -22.78 2.53
N ASP A 201 14.48 -22.85 3.63
CA ASP A 201 14.08 -22.46 4.99
C ASP A 201 14.52 -21.04 5.36
N LYS A 202 15.27 -20.36 4.48
CA LYS A 202 15.74 -18.99 4.69
C LYS A 202 14.65 -17.95 4.39
N PRO A 203 14.68 -16.79 5.06
CA PRO A 203 13.95 -15.61 4.62
C PRO A 203 14.39 -15.17 3.22
N TYR A 204 13.49 -14.48 2.51
CA TYR A 204 13.71 -14.10 1.10
C TYR A 204 15.02 -13.36 0.85
N PHE A 205 15.32 -12.30 1.62
CA PHE A 205 16.50 -11.47 1.40
C PHE A 205 17.81 -12.19 1.75
N GLU A 206 17.80 -13.06 2.77
CA GLU A 206 18.95 -13.91 3.09
C GLU A 206 19.24 -14.88 1.93
N TRP A 207 18.19 -15.56 1.44
CA TRP A 207 18.32 -16.43 0.28
C TRP A 207 18.80 -15.67 -0.97
N LEU A 208 18.29 -14.45 -1.21
CA LEU A 208 18.68 -13.62 -2.34
C LEU A 208 20.18 -13.26 -2.31
N ALA A 209 20.73 -13.04 -1.12
CA ALA A 209 22.13 -12.71 -0.91
C ALA A 209 23.06 -13.93 -1.01
N THR A 210 22.62 -15.10 -0.51
CA THR A 210 23.53 -16.25 -0.35
C THR A 210 23.32 -17.38 -1.36
N ASP A 211 22.08 -17.69 -1.72
CA ASP A 211 21.69 -18.96 -2.36
C ASP A 211 21.07 -18.77 -3.75
N ALA A 212 20.59 -17.56 -4.06
CA ALA A 212 19.94 -17.28 -5.33
C ALA A 212 20.88 -17.49 -6.53
N PRO A 213 20.34 -17.86 -7.71
CA PRO A 213 21.15 -17.99 -8.91
C PRO A 213 21.96 -16.71 -9.21
N PRO A 214 23.19 -16.83 -9.74
CA PRO A 214 24.03 -15.68 -10.06
C PRO A 214 23.31 -14.64 -10.93
N GLY A 215 23.45 -13.36 -10.55
CA GLY A 215 22.80 -12.23 -11.22
C GLY A 215 21.37 -11.92 -10.74
N THR A 216 20.76 -12.74 -9.86
CA THR A 216 19.39 -12.47 -9.35
C THR A 216 19.36 -11.19 -8.50
N LEU A 217 20.30 -11.02 -7.57
CA LEU A 217 20.41 -9.82 -6.73
C LEU A 217 20.70 -8.54 -7.55
N GLU A 218 21.50 -8.65 -8.62
CA GLU A 218 21.78 -7.53 -9.53
C GLU A 218 20.51 -7.10 -10.28
N ARG A 219 19.76 -8.06 -10.83
CA ARG A 219 18.47 -7.76 -11.47
C ARG A 219 17.46 -7.18 -10.50
N PHE A 220 17.37 -7.72 -9.29
CA PHE A 220 16.54 -7.15 -8.23
C PHE A 220 16.93 -5.68 -7.96
N SER A 221 18.23 -5.41 -7.81
CA SER A 221 18.76 -4.06 -7.58
C SER A 221 18.42 -3.08 -8.71
N LEU A 222 18.45 -3.54 -9.97
CA LEU A 222 18.06 -2.74 -11.15
C LEU A 222 16.56 -2.41 -11.13
N ILE A 223 15.72 -3.37 -10.76
CA ILE A 223 14.26 -3.19 -10.69
C ILE A 223 13.87 -2.25 -9.55
N MET A 224 14.55 -2.32 -8.41
CA MET A 224 14.35 -1.39 -7.29
C MET A 224 14.75 0.05 -7.64
N GLY A 225 15.59 0.23 -8.68
CA GLY A 225 15.94 1.55 -9.22
C GLY A 225 14.93 2.12 -10.20
N ILE A 226 13.90 1.36 -10.60
CA ILE A 226 12.86 1.86 -11.50
C ILE A 226 12.02 2.91 -10.74
N PRO A 227 11.89 4.14 -11.28
CA PRO A 227 11.08 5.19 -10.67
C PRO A 227 9.62 4.75 -10.42
N ARG A 228 8.98 5.24 -9.35
CA ARG A 228 7.57 4.94 -9.03
C ARG A 228 6.58 5.74 -9.88
N ASP A 229 7.01 6.86 -10.44
CA ASP A 229 6.25 7.73 -11.34
C ASP A 229 6.06 7.14 -12.74
N LEU A 230 6.12 5.81 -12.91
CA LEU A 230 5.76 5.14 -14.16
C LEU A 230 4.31 5.42 -14.58
N ALA A 231 3.46 5.84 -13.64
CA ALA A 231 2.12 6.37 -13.94
C ALA A 231 2.13 7.77 -14.56
N GLY A 232 3.29 8.44 -14.58
CA GLY A 232 3.55 9.78 -15.10
C GLY A 232 2.54 10.81 -14.59
N ASP A 233 2.38 10.87 -13.28
CA ASP A 233 1.51 11.87 -12.64
C ASP A 233 1.93 13.32 -12.88
N GLY A 234 3.06 13.56 -13.55
CA GLY A 234 3.52 14.89 -13.89
C GLY A 234 4.17 15.62 -12.71
N ASN A 235 4.42 14.95 -11.57
CA ASN A 235 5.38 15.46 -10.59
C ASN A 235 6.79 15.20 -11.13
N GLU A 236 7.36 16.20 -11.79
CA GLU A 236 8.81 16.27 -12.03
C GLU A 236 9.54 16.09 -10.68
N GLY A 237 10.01 14.86 -10.38
CA GLY A 237 10.76 14.55 -9.15
C GLY A 237 10.20 13.46 -8.24
N GLY A 238 9.10 12.78 -8.58
CA GLY A 238 8.56 11.67 -7.76
C GLY A 238 8.29 12.08 -6.30
N CYS A 239 8.81 11.32 -5.33
CA CYS A 239 8.66 11.65 -3.90
C CYS A 239 9.28 13.00 -3.52
N PHE A 240 10.38 13.41 -4.17
CA PHE A 240 11.07 14.68 -3.89
C PHE A 240 10.31 15.91 -4.42
N GLY A 241 9.47 15.74 -5.45
CA GLY A 241 8.58 16.81 -5.94
C GLY A 241 7.53 17.24 -4.90
N VAL A 242 7.19 16.37 -3.95
CA VAL A 242 6.36 16.75 -2.80
C VAL A 242 7.15 17.57 -1.79
N TRP A 243 8.47 17.36 -1.69
CA TRP A 243 9.30 18.03 -0.69
C TRP A 243 9.61 19.48 -1.09
N GLU A 244 9.87 19.74 -2.37
CA GLU A 244 10.16 21.10 -2.89
C GLU A 244 9.02 22.10 -2.69
N LYS A 245 7.78 21.62 -2.58
CA LYS A 245 6.61 22.49 -2.28
C LYS A 245 6.64 23.07 -0.86
N GLY A 246 7.72 22.85 -0.10
CA GLY A 246 7.97 23.35 1.26
C GLY A 246 7.45 22.44 2.37
N TRP A 247 7.21 21.16 2.06
CA TRP A 247 6.39 20.27 2.91
C TRP A 247 7.24 19.40 3.82
N VAL A 248 8.39 18.97 3.32
CA VAL A 248 9.46 18.38 4.10
C VAL A 248 10.61 19.38 4.07
N GLU A 249 11.12 19.72 5.24
CA GLU A 249 12.29 20.58 5.32
C GLU A 249 13.52 19.74 4.97
N VAL A 250 13.92 19.83 3.70
CA VAL A 250 15.04 19.07 3.13
C VAL A 250 16.39 19.68 3.56
N GLY A 251 16.37 20.94 3.99
CA GLY A 251 17.50 21.78 4.35
C GLY A 251 17.19 23.26 4.07
N GLY A 252 18.14 24.15 4.38
CA GLY A 252 18.10 25.59 4.09
C GLY A 252 19.48 26.12 3.68
N GLU A 253 19.64 27.43 3.54
CA GLU A 253 20.99 28.03 3.55
C GLU A 253 21.62 27.69 4.91
N PHE A 254 22.63 26.83 4.92
CA PHE A 254 23.37 26.50 6.13
C PHE A 254 24.05 27.77 6.64
N ASP A 255 23.82 28.10 7.91
CA ASP A 255 24.68 29.05 8.61
C ASP A 255 26.15 28.56 8.54
N GLU A 256 27.12 29.48 8.52
CA GLU A 256 28.55 29.12 8.51
C GLU A 256 28.87 28.16 9.66
N GLY A 257 29.20 26.89 9.34
CA GLY A 257 29.59 25.85 10.32
C GLY A 257 28.76 24.56 10.33
N GLU A 258 27.73 24.43 9.48
CA GLU A 258 26.84 23.25 9.46
C GLU A 258 27.15 22.21 8.34
N GLU A 259 28.31 22.27 7.69
CA GLU A 259 28.66 21.36 6.57
C GLU A 259 28.79 19.88 6.96
N ASP A 260 28.99 19.58 8.25
CA ASP A 260 29.07 18.23 8.82
C ASP A 260 27.70 17.64 9.25
N GLU A 261 26.60 18.36 9.03
CA GLU A 261 25.26 17.91 9.42
C GLU A 261 24.77 16.75 8.54
N VAL A 262 24.13 15.74 9.14
CA VAL A 262 23.47 14.65 8.39
C VAL A 262 22.05 15.06 8.00
N VAL A 263 21.84 15.34 6.71
CA VAL A 263 20.56 15.86 6.19
C VAL A 263 19.63 14.76 5.71
N PHE A 264 20.20 13.64 5.28
CA PHE A 264 19.44 12.52 4.70
C PHE A 264 20.12 11.20 5.05
N VAL A 265 19.38 10.29 5.68
CA VAL A 265 19.78 8.91 5.92
C VAL A 265 18.77 8.00 5.23
N ASP A 266 19.20 7.35 4.16
CA ASP A 266 18.42 6.36 3.41
C ASP A 266 18.60 4.99 4.05
N VAL A 267 17.62 4.56 4.84
CA VAL A 267 17.64 3.34 5.65
C VAL A 267 17.05 2.19 4.83
N GLY A 268 17.85 1.18 4.51
CA GLY A 268 17.45 0.13 3.56
C GLY A 268 17.45 0.62 2.11
N GLY A 269 18.37 1.53 1.77
CA GLY A 269 18.40 2.22 0.47
C GLY A 269 18.93 1.40 -0.71
N GLY A 270 19.28 0.13 -0.49
CA GLY A 270 19.80 -0.78 -1.51
C GLY A 270 21.10 -0.27 -2.15
N ARG A 271 21.03 0.07 -3.44
CA ARG A 271 22.16 0.60 -4.21
C ARG A 271 22.28 2.13 -4.17
N GLY A 272 21.49 2.82 -3.36
CA GLY A 272 21.57 4.27 -3.18
C GLY A 272 20.85 5.10 -4.23
N HIS A 273 19.88 4.52 -4.93
CA HIS A 273 19.11 5.21 -5.98
C HIS A 273 18.47 6.50 -5.45
N GLN A 274 17.95 6.49 -4.22
CA GLN A 274 17.33 7.67 -3.61
C GLN A 274 18.35 8.68 -3.09
N CYS A 275 19.50 8.25 -2.55
CA CYS A 275 20.60 9.17 -2.24
C CYS A 275 21.09 9.93 -3.49
N LEU A 276 21.25 9.23 -4.61
CA LEU A 276 21.69 9.82 -5.88
C LEU A 276 20.64 10.80 -6.43
N ALA A 277 19.37 10.39 -6.44
CA ALA A 277 18.27 11.25 -6.86
C ALA A 277 18.12 12.47 -5.94
N PHE A 278 18.30 12.32 -4.63
CA PHE A 278 18.31 13.42 -3.68
C PHE A 278 19.41 14.45 -4.01
N ARG A 279 20.63 13.99 -4.28
CA ARG A 279 21.76 14.88 -4.65
C ARG A 279 21.54 15.58 -5.98
N GLU A 280 20.94 14.90 -6.95
CA GLU A 280 20.61 15.50 -8.24
C GLU A 280 19.46 16.51 -8.14
N TYR A 281 18.46 16.23 -7.30
CA TYR A 281 17.29 17.10 -7.14
C TYR A 281 17.61 18.33 -6.26
N PHE A 282 18.33 18.12 -5.16
CA PHE A 282 18.67 19.16 -4.18
C PHE A 282 20.15 19.57 -4.25
N LYS A 283 20.62 19.98 -5.43
CA LYS A 283 22.04 20.32 -5.67
C LYS A 283 22.59 21.42 -4.76
N SER A 284 21.74 22.32 -4.28
CA SER A 284 22.12 23.43 -3.39
C SER A 284 22.17 23.03 -1.92
N VAL A 285 21.60 21.89 -1.54
CA VAL A 285 21.57 21.42 -0.14
C VAL A 285 22.94 20.84 0.20
N LYS A 286 23.67 21.54 1.08
CA LYS A 286 24.89 21.04 1.73
C LYS A 286 24.55 19.99 2.81
N GLY A 287 25.59 19.45 3.46
CA GLY A 287 25.44 18.40 4.48
C GLY A 287 25.59 16.99 3.91
N ARG A 288 25.69 16.03 4.82
CA ARG A 288 26.00 14.62 4.58
C ARG A 288 24.75 13.83 4.21
N VAL A 289 24.90 13.01 3.18
CA VAL A 289 23.89 12.07 2.71
C VAL A 289 24.43 10.67 2.94
N ILE A 290 23.71 9.88 3.72
CA ILE A 290 24.13 8.55 4.15
C ILE A 290 23.23 7.51 3.50
N LEU A 291 23.82 6.55 2.81
CA LEU A 291 23.18 5.30 2.41
C LEU A 291 23.44 4.23 3.48
N GLN A 292 22.38 3.61 3.98
CA GLN A 292 22.45 2.47 4.88
C GLN A 292 21.74 1.26 4.28
N ASP A 293 22.41 0.11 4.27
CA ASP A 293 21.81 -1.20 3.96
C ASP A 293 22.65 -2.31 4.59
N LEU A 294 22.24 -3.57 4.46
CA LEU A 294 23.00 -4.72 4.97
C LEU A 294 24.43 -4.71 4.41
N PRO A 295 25.45 -5.14 5.21
CA PRO A 295 26.85 -5.11 4.79
C PRO A 295 27.12 -5.76 3.42
N ASP A 296 26.44 -6.87 3.11
CA ASP A 296 26.60 -7.58 1.83
C ASP A 296 25.97 -6.82 0.65
N THR A 297 24.88 -6.07 0.87
CA THR A 297 24.21 -5.26 -0.16
C THR A 297 25.11 -4.11 -0.61
N VAL A 298 25.76 -3.42 0.33
CA VAL A 298 26.63 -2.27 0.06
C VAL A 298 28.09 -2.64 -0.17
N ALA A 299 28.44 -3.93 -0.09
CA ALA A 299 29.80 -4.39 -0.31
C ALA A 299 30.33 -3.96 -1.70
N GLY A 300 31.46 -3.24 -1.70
CA GLY A 300 32.10 -2.74 -2.92
C GLY A 300 31.41 -1.56 -3.60
N LEU A 301 30.34 -1.00 -3.01
CA LEU A 301 29.67 0.19 -3.51
C LEU A 301 30.42 1.44 -3.03
N ASP A 302 30.89 2.27 -3.97
CA ASP A 302 31.48 3.57 -3.69
C ASP A 302 30.68 4.67 -4.41
N LEU A 303 30.02 5.51 -3.62
CA LEU A 303 29.25 6.66 -4.08
C LEU A 303 29.84 8.00 -3.60
N SER A 304 31.10 7.99 -3.14
CA SER A 304 31.76 9.16 -2.59
C SER A 304 31.90 10.30 -3.61
N ALA A 305 32.12 9.96 -4.89
CA ALA A 305 32.19 10.93 -5.99
C ALA A 305 30.87 11.68 -6.21
N GLN A 306 29.75 11.11 -5.80
CA GLN A 306 28.42 11.71 -5.84
C GLN A 306 28.02 12.38 -4.51
N GLY A 307 28.95 12.44 -3.55
CA GLY A 307 28.72 13.04 -2.23
C GLY A 307 27.82 12.19 -1.34
N VAL A 308 27.85 10.86 -1.48
CA VAL A 308 27.07 9.93 -0.67
C VAL A 308 28.03 9.03 0.13
N GLU A 309 27.82 8.98 1.44
CA GLU A 309 28.54 8.09 2.35
C GLU A 309 27.80 6.75 2.45
N VAL A 310 28.50 5.65 2.23
CA VAL A 310 27.92 4.30 2.23
C VAL A 310 28.27 3.60 3.55
N MET A 311 27.27 3.05 4.24
CA MET A 311 27.44 2.35 5.52
C MET A 311 26.66 1.03 5.57
N GLY A 312 27.35 -0.05 5.93
CA GLY A 312 26.69 -1.30 6.32
C GLY A 312 25.95 -1.12 7.65
N TYR A 313 24.65 -1.42 7.68
CA TYR A 313 23.76 -1.21 8.82
C TYR A 313 22.59 -2.20 8.80
N ASP A 314 22.21 -2.67 9.98
CA ASP A 314 21.01 -3.47 10.21
C ASP A 314 20.00 -2.62 11.00
N PHE A 315 18.84 -2.34 10.39
CA PHE A 315 17.80 -1.51 10.99
C PHE A 315 17.09 -2.14 12.20
N PHE A 316 17.36 -3.42 12.49
CA PHE A 316 16.98 -4.07 13.74
C PHE A 316 17.88 -3.67 14.92
N THR A 317 18.98 -2.97 14.65
CA THR A 317 19.88 -2.42 15.68
C THR A 317 19.63 -0.93 15.91
N PRO A 318 20.10 -0.33 17.02
CA PRO A 318 19.97 1.10 17.25
C PRO A 318 20.64 1.94 16.17
N GLN A 319 19.95 2.99 15.69
CA GLN A 319 20.43 3.86 14.62
C GLN A 319 21.69 4.65 15.05
N PRO A 320 22.83 4.52 14.33
CA PRO A 320 24.09 5.16 14.69
C PRO A 320 24.15 6.67 14.43
N PHE A 321 23.44 7.18 13.42
CA PHE A 321 23.38 8.61 13.17
C PHE A 321 22.28 9.22 14.05
N ILE A 322 22.67 10.05 15.02
CA ILE A 322 21.75 10.65 15.97
C ILE A 322 21.40 12.07 15.51
N GLY A 323 20.11 12.38 15.45
CA GLY A 323 19.61 13.71 15.09
C GLY A 323 19.79 14.13 13.63
N ALA A 324 19.90 13.21 12.67
CA ALA A 324 19.77 13.54 11.25
C ALA A 324 18.41 14.22 10.96
N ARG A 325 18.33 15.09 9.95
CA ARG A 325 17.07 15.78 9.60
C ARG A 325 16.00 14.79 9.15
N ASN A 326 16.36 13.93 8.20
CA ASN A 326 15.44 13.00 7.56
C ASN A 326 16.01 11.58 7.60
N TYR A 327 15.32 10.68 8.31
CA TYR A 327 15.51 9.24 8.18
C TYR A 327 14.45 8.73 7.23
N TYR A 328 14.86 8.18 6.09
CA TYR A 328 13.98 7.83 5.01
C TYR A 328 13.95 6.32 4.83
N LEU A 329 12.75 5.77 4.70
CA LEU A 329 12.46 4.35 4.52
C LEU A 329 11.58 4.22 3.28
N ARG A 330 12.09 3.64 2.20
CA ARG A 330 11.29 3.40 0.99
C ARG A 330 11.24 1.92 0.64
N ASN A 331 10.02 1.37 0.53
CA ASN A 331 9.81 -0.08 0.29
C ASN A 331 10.60 -0.93 1.31
N VAL A 332 10.45 -0.62 2.60
CA VAL A 332 11.11 -1.35 3.69
C VAL A 332 10.07 -1.91 4.63
N LEU A 333 9.13 -1.07 5.08
CA LEU A 333 8.15 -1.49 6.07
C LEU A 333 7.05 -2.37 5.45
N HIS A 334 6.86 -2.33 4.13
CA HIS A 334 5.93 -3.25 3.47
C HIS A 334 6.43 -4.71 3.47
N ASP A 335 7.73 -4.95 3.68
CA ASP A 335 8.30 -6.30 3.72
C ASP A 335 8.13 -7.00 5.08
N HIS A 336 7.60 -6.28 6.07
CA HIS A 336 7.61 -6.69 7.46
C HIS A 336 6.23 -6.69 8.09
N PRO A 337 5.92 -7.65 8.99
CA PRO A 337 4.73 -7.59 9.83
C PRO A 337 4.66 -6.34 10.71
N ASP A 338 3.46 -5.96 11.14
CA ASP A 338 3.21 -4.70 11.87
C ASP A 338 4.07 -4.53 13.13
N SER A 339 4.29 -5.60 13.90
CA SER A 339 5.13 -5.59 15.10
C SER A 339 6.61 -5.35 14.78
N THR A 340 7.08 -5.92 13.68
CA THR A 340 8.45 -5.72 13.16
C THR A 340 8.63 -4.29 12.67
N CYS A 341 7.65 -3.73 11.96
CA CYS A 341 7.66 -2.31 11.58
C CYS A 341 7.74 -1.39 12.80
N ALA A 342 6.96 -1.65 13.84
CA ALA A 342 6.99 -0.89 15.08
C ALA A 342 8.38 -0.95 15.76
N HIS A 343 9.05 -2.11 15.71
CA HIS A 343 10.41 -2.26 16.22
C HIS A 343 11.45 -1.43 15.45
N ILE A 344 11.39 -1.45 14.10
CA ILE A 344 12.26 -0.63 13.25
C ILE A 344 12.05 0.87 13.56
N LEU A 345 10.79 1.30 13.63
CA LEU A 345 10.43 2.68 13.99
C LEU A 345 10.90 3.05 15.41
N GLN A 346 10.92 2.12 16.35
CA GLN A 346 11.42 2.33 17.71
C GLN A 346 12.94 2.58 17.75
N ASN A 347 13.71 1.91 16.89
CA ASN A 347 15.15 2.16 16.74
C ASN A 347 15.42 3.57 16.18
N LEU A 348 14.65 3.99 15.16
CA LEU A 348 14.75 5.34 14.60
C LEU A 348 14.28 6.41 15.60
N LEU A 349 13.20 6.17 16.35
CA LEU A 349 12.72 7.07 17.39
C LEU A 349 13.80 7.38 18.44
N SER A 350 14.67 6.42 18.75
CA SER A 350 15.78 6.63 19.67
C SER A 350 16.78 7.66 19.13
N ALA A 351 17.06 7.65 17.83
CA ALA A 351 17.91 8.64 17.17
C ALA A 351 17.27 10.04 17.12
N LEU A 352 15.94 10.13 16.96
CA LEU A 352 15.20 11.39 17.09
C LEU A 352 15.29 11.94 18.53
N LYS A 353 15.07 11.09 19.55
CA LYS A 353 15.12 11.50 20.97
C LYS A 353 16.51 11.95 21.41
N GLY A 354 17.56 11.37 20.82
CA GLY A 354 18.97 11.66 21.12
C GLY A 354 19.49 12.99 20.54
N ALA A 355 18.74 13.63 19.64
CA ALA A 355 19.12 14.91 19.05
C ALA A 355 19.25 15.99 20.14
N LYS A 356 20.45 16.58 20.28
CA LYS A 356 20.74 17.60 21.31
C LYS A 356 20.41 19.02 20.86
N ILE A 357 20.66 19.34 19.58
CA ILE A 357 20.54 20.69 19.04
C ILE A 357 19.15 20.90 18.40
N ARG A 358 18.58 19.86 17.76
CA ARG A 358 17.40 19.96 16.90
C ARG A 358 16.28 18.99 17.27
N ARG A 359 16.09 18.81 18.58
CA ARG A 359 15.06 17.91 19.10
C ARG A 359 13.68 18.43 18.67
N GLY A 360 12.99 17.65 17.86
CA GLY A 360 11.67 18.00 17.32
C GLY A 360 11.68 18.40 15.84
N GLU A 361 12.87 18.58 15.25
CA GLU A 361 13.02 18.86 13.82
C GLU A 361 13.31 17.60 13.01
N SER A 362 14.05 16.62 13.58
CA SER A 362 14.27 15.31 12.96
C SER A 362 12.96 14.55 12.71
N ARG A 363 12.85 13.94 11.53
CA ARG A 363 11.65 13.20 11.10
C ARG A 363 12.00 11.84 10.51
N ILE A 364 11.05 10.93 10.60
CA ILE A 364 11.05 9.67 9.86
C ILE A 364 10.11 9.86 8.67
N LEU A 365 10.60 9.61 7.47
CA LEU A 365 9.87 9.70 6.22
C LEU A 365 9.65 8.28 5.69
N ILE A 366 8.41 7.81 5.76
CA ILE A 366 8.03 6.48 5.30
C ILE A 366 7.43 6.64 3.90
N ASP A 367 8.19 6.24 2.89
CA ASP A 367 7.80 6.26 1.49
C ASP A 367 7.28 4.89 1.05
N GLU A 368 5.98 4.72 1.14
CA GLU A 368 5.29 3.44 0.96
C GLU A 368 4.00 3.64 0.15
N CYS A 369 3.35 2.54 -0.21
CA CYS A 369 2.01 2.61 -0.76
C CYS A 369 0.96 2.80 0.35
N VAL A 370 -0.02 3.68 0.12
CA VAL A 370 -1.25 3.77 0.90
C VAL A 370 -2.41 3.26 0.03
N LEU A 371 -2.96 2.12 0.42
CA LEU A 371 -4.12 1.54 -0.24
C LEU A 371 -5.36 2.44 -0.04
N PRO A 372 -6.11 2.78 -1.11
CA PRO A 372 -7.43 3.38 -0.95
C PRO A 372 -8.41 2.34 -0.40
N ASP A 373 -9.41 2.78 0.37
CA ASP A 373 -10.40 1.87 0.97
C ASP A 373 -11.30 1.18 -0.07
N THR A 374 -11.38 1.72 -1.28
CA THR A 374 -12.10 1.12 -2.42
C THR A 374 -11.37 1.42 -3.73
N GLY A 375 -11.59 0.58 -4.75
CA GLY A 375 -11.09 0.85 -6.10
C GLY A 375 -9.57 0.79 -6.26
N VAL A 376 -8.89 -0.03 -5.44
CA VAL A 376 -7.43 -0.23 -5.49
C VAL A 376 -6.99 -0.63 -6.91
N ASP A 377 -5.93 0.00 -7.41
CA ASP A 377 -5.35 -0.34 -8.70
C ASP A 377 -4.79 -1.78 -8.70
N TRP A 378 -4.94 -2.47 -9.83
CA TRP A 378 -4.51 -3.85 -9.98
C TRP A 378 -3.01 -4.09 -9.82
N ARG A 379 -2.17 -3.08 -10.10
CA ARG A 379 -0.71 -3.16 -9.89
C ARG A 379 -0.44 -3.20 -8.40
N THR A 380 -1.12 -2.34 -7.65
CA THR A 380 -1.02 -2.27 -6.19
C THR A 380 -1.55 -3.55 -5.54
N THR A 381 -2.68 -4.10 -6.00
CA THR A 381 -3.17 -5.40 -5.47
C THR A 381 -2.26 -6.57 -5.87
N SER A 382 -1.64 -6.54 -7.06
CA SER A 382 -0.64 -7.52 -7.45
C SER A 382 0.61 -7.44 -6.58
N GLN A 383 1.02 -6.22 -6.18
CA GLN A 383 2.14 -6.01 -5.27
C GLN A 383 1.83 -6.56 -3.87
N ASP A 384 0.64 -6.28 -3.34
CA ASP A 384 0.17 -6.80 -2.05
C ASP A 384 0.18 -8.33 -1.98
N LEU A 385 -0.38 -9.00 -3.00
CA LEU A 385 -0.30 -10.46 -3.13
C LEU A 385 1.15 -10.95 -3.22
N GLY A 386 2.03 -10.17 -3.85
CA GLY A 386 3.47 -10.41 -3.88
C GLY A 386 4.09 -10.37 -2.49
N MET A 387 3.80 -9.33 -1.69
CA MET A 387 4.31 -9.19 -0.32
C MET A 387 3.87 -10.37 0.55
N MET A 388 2.61 -10.80 0.43
CA MET A 388 2.10 -11.99 1.11
C MET A 388 2.85 -13.25 0.69
N ALA A 389 3.06 -13.43 -0.63
CA ALA A 389 3.64 -14.65 -1.17
C ALA A 389 5.17 -14.77 -0.94
N ILE A 390 5.89 -13.65 -0.91
CA ILE A 390 7.35 -13.60 -0.83
C ILE A 390 7.81 -13.54 0.63
N VAL A 391 7.33 -12.54 1.38
CA VAL A 391 7.85 -12.17 2.71
C VAL A 391 6.83 -12.36 3.84
N GLY A 392 5.60 -12.76 3.53
CA GLY A 392 4.55 -12.95 4.54
C GLY A 392 4.07 -11.64 5.14
N SER A 393 4.03 -10.59 4.32
CA SER A 393 3.62 -9.24 4.71
C SER A 393 2.51 -8.72 3.79
N LYS A 394 2.24 -7.41 3.82
CA LYS A 394 1.11 -6.77 3.13
C LYS A 394 1.35 -5.30 2.85
N GLU A 395 0.70 -4.80 1.81
CA GLU A 395 0.46 -3.38 1.63
C GLU A 395 -0.62 -2.90 2.60
N ARG A 396 -0.61 -1.61 2.94
CA ARG A 396 -1.44 -1.07 4.04
C ARG A 396 -2.22 0.15 3.61
N ASN A 397 -3.44 0.27 4.12
CA ASN A 397 -4.21 1.51 4.01
C ASN A 397 -3.74 2.55 5.04
N ARG A 398 -4.31 3.75 4.95
CA ARG A 398 -3.93 4.89 5.80
C ARG A 398 -4.09 4.59 7.29
N LEU A 399 -5.21 3.96 7.68
CA LEU A 399 -5.51 3.67 9.09
C LEU A 399 -4.53 2.64 9.67
N GLN A 400 -4.14 1.64 8.88
CA GLN A 400 -3.14 0.64 9.29
C GLN A 400 -1.76 1.27 9.49
N TRP A 401 -1.31 2.11 8.55
CA TRP A 401 -0.05 2.85 8.71
C TRP A 401 -0.06 3.74 9.96
N GLU A 402 -1.12 4.51 10.16
CA GLU A 402 -1.26 5.33 11.36
C GLU A 402 -1.27 4.49 12.63
N GLY A 403 -1.94 3.33 12.62
CA GLY A 403 -1.99 2.40 13.74
C GLY A 403 -0.61 1.91 14.16
N ILE A 404 0.23 1.52 13.19
CA ILE A 404 1.62 1.08 13.45
C ILE A 404 2.43 2.22 14.06
N ILE A 405 2.37 3.41 13.48
CA ILE A 405 3.13 4.56 13.98
C ILE A 405 2.67 4.94 15.40
N LYS A 406 1.35 4.95 15.65
CA LYS A 406 0.76 5.25 16.97
C LYS A 406 1.07 4.18 18.02
N SER A 407 1.40 2.95 17.61
CA SER A 407 1.79 1.86 18.53
C SER A 407 3.17 2.09 19.17
N VAL A 408 4.00 2.98 18.60
CA VAL A 408 5.32 3.32 19.11
C VAL A 408 5.23 4.55 20.03
N GLU A 409 5.42 4.36 21.34
CA GLU A 409 5.23 5.44 22.33
C GLU A 409 6.20 6.63 22.13
N GLY A 410 5.61 7.79 21.84
CA GLY A 410 6.32 9.05 21.61
C GLY A 410 6.58 9.37 20.14
N LEU A 411 6.05 8.57 19.21
CA LEU A 411 5.99 8.86 17.79
C LEU A 411 4.56 9.23 17.40
N GLU A 412 4.42 10.12 16.42
CA GLU A 412 3.12 10.44 15.82
C GLU A 412 3.24 10.76 14.34
N VAL A 413 2.11 10.62 13.63
CA VAL A 413 1.98 11.06 12.24
C VAL A 413 1.78 12.56 12.22
N LYS A 414 2.70 13.27 11.58
CA LYS A 414 2.65 14.73 11.38
C LYS A 414 1.93 15.10 10.09
N ASP A 415 2.14 14.33 9.02
CA ASP A 415 1.51 14.55 7.72
C ASP A 415 1.54 13.26 6.87
N VAL A 416 0.68 13.17 5.84
CA VAL A 416 0.65 12.07 4.85
C VAL A 416 0.35 12.64 3.48
N ARG A 417 1.26 12.50 2.51
CA ARG A 417 1.15 13.14 1.21
C ARG A 417 1.37 12.16 0.07
N LEU A 418 0.38 12.06 -0.81
CA LEU A 418 0.46 11.27 -2.03
C LEU A 418 1.28 12.03 -3.07
N TYR A 419 2.19 11.33 -3.74
CA TYR A 419 2.80 11.80 -4.97
C TYR A 419 2.28 11.05 -6.19
N ASP A 420 1.80 9.81 -6.02
CA ASP A 420 1.14 9.00 -7.06
C ASP A 420 -0.27 8.61 -6.60
N GLU A 421 -1.29 9.23 -7.21
CA GLU A 421 -2.71 8.95 -6.90
C GLU A 421 -3.19 7.59 -7.40
N VAL A 422 -2.53 7.02 -8.42
CA VAL A 422 -2.98 5.78 -9.05
C VAL A 422 -2.46 4.57 -8.30
N LEU A 423 -1.16 4.53 -8.01
CA LEU A 423 -0.56 3.44 -7.26
C LEU A 423 -0.59 3.65 -5.75
N GLY A 424 -0.99 4.83 -5.29
CA GLY A 424 -1.03 5.18 -3.86
C GLY A 424 0.35 5.49 -3.28
N GLY A 425 1.33 5.81 -4.12
CA GLY A 425 2.68 6.19 -3.67
C GLY A 425 2.63 7.45 -2.81
N CYS A 426 3.13 7.36 -1.58
CA CYS A 426 3.03 8.44 -0.61
C CYS A 426 4.30 8.60 0.22
N VAL A 427 4.43 9.74 0.89
CA VAL A 427 5.35 9.95 2.00
C VAL A 427 4.54 10.23 3.26
N ILE A 428 4.70 9.40 4.27
CA ILE A 428 4.16 9.58 5.62
C ILE A 428 5.26 10.20 6.48
N VAL A 429 5.00 11.37 7.03
CA VAL A 429 5.92 12.09 7.90
C VAL A 429 5.59 11.73 9.34
N ALA A 430 6.50 11.02 10.00
CA ALA A 430 6.42 10.72 11.43
C ALA A 430 7.47 11.51 12.21
N GLY A 431 7.12 11.94 13.42
CA GLY A 431 8.01 12.75 14.26
C GLY A 431 7.73 12.55 15.74
N LEU A 432 8.55 13.20 16.58
CA LEU A 432 8.34 13.19 18.02
C LEU A 432 6.98 13.80 18.37
N MET A 433 6.23 13.10 19.21
CA MET A 433 5.04 13.64 19.85
C MET A 433 5.42 14.79 20.79
N ASP A 434 4.58 15.83 20.85
CA ASP A 434 4.79 16.95 21.78
C ASP A 434 4.81 16.44 23.24
N ARG A 435 5.73 16.96 24.07
CA ARG A 435 5.83 16.59 25.49
C ARG A 435 4.51 16.80 26.24
N ASN A 436 3.79 17.87 25.92
CA ASN A 436 2.50 18.16 26.56
C ASN A 436 1.44 17.10 26.21
N GLU A 437 1.50 16.56 24.99
CA GLU A 437 0.61 15.50 24.53
C GLU A 437 1.01 14.13 25.08
N ILE A 438 2.31 13.86 25.26
CA ILE A 438 2.80 12.66 25.94
C ILE A 438 2.33 12.65 27.41
N GLU A 439 2.45 13.78 28.10
CA GLU A 439 1.97 13.92 29.48
C GLU A 439 0.44 13.84 29.55
N ALA A 440 -0.28 14.42 28.60
CA ALA A 440 -1.74 14.29 28.50
C ALA A 440 -2.18 12.85 28.21
N LYS A 441 -1.48 12.11 27.33
CA LYS A 441 -1.73 10.69 27.05
C LYS A 441 -1.40 9.78 28.23
N ARG A 442 -0.30 10.05 28.95
CA ARG A 442 0.06 9.31 30.17
C ARG A 442 -0.89 9.62 31.33
N ALA A 443 -1.45 10.83 31.38
CA ALA A 443 -2.48 11.22 32.33
C ALA A 443 -3.89 10.74 31.93
N ALA A 444 -4.10 10.39 30.66
CA ALA A 444 -5.33 9.77 30.18
C ALA A 444 -5.31 8.27 30.51
N PRO A 445 -6.19 7.75 31.38
CA PRO A 445 -6.34 6.30 31.50
C PRO A 445 -6.76 5.75 30.15
N GLU A 446 -6.14 4.64 29.70
CA GLU A 446 -6.47 3.93 28.45
C GLU A 446 -8.00 3.82 28.32
N GLN A 447 -8.56 4.64 27.43
CA GLN A 447 -9.97 4.55 27.07
C GLN A 447 -10.03 3.64 25.85
N GLY A 448 -10.41 2.38 26.08
CA GLY A 448 -11.09 1.62 25.04
C GLY A 448 -12.23 2.47 24.48
N GLU A 449 -12.33 2.56 23.16
CA GLU A 449 -13.14 3.51 22.39
C GLU A 449 -14.67 3.45 22.61
N GLU A 450 -15.20 2.80 23.64
CA GLU A 450 -16.64 2.72 23.92
C GLU A 450 -17.21 3.91 24.74
N GLY A 451 -16.48 5.03 24.79
CA GLY A 451 -16.70 6.07 25.80
C GLY A 451 -17.78 7.13 25.51
N LYS A 452 -18.25 7.31 24.27
CA LYS A 452 -19.12 8.45 23.90
C LYS A 452 -20.60 8.07 23.81
N TRP A 453 -21.25 7.84 24.96
CA TRP A 453 -22.71 7.83 25.05
C TRP A 453 -23.20 8.61 26.28
N THR A 454 -24.35 9.24 26.10
CA THR A 454 -25.04 10.32 26.86
C THR A 454 -24.84 10.36 28.38
N ILE A 455 -24.59 11.58 28.90
CA ILE A 455 -24.24 11.89 30.30
C ILE A 455 -25.35 11.50 31.29
N GLU A 456 -26.62 11.52 30.89
CA GLU A 456 -27.77 11.14 31.74
C GLU A 456 -27.83 9.63 32.00
N TYR A 457 -27.68 8.81 30.96
CA TYR A 457 -27.77 7.34 31.05
C TYR A 457 -26.67 6.78 31.97
N LYS A 458 -25.43 7.27 31.83
CA LYS A 458 -24.32 6.85 32.68
C LYS A 458 -24.53 7.23 34.14
N LYS A 459 -25.09 8.40 34.45
CA LYS A 459 -25.31 8.85 35.83
C LYS A 459 -26.52 8.18 36.51
N ALA A 460 -27.57 7.89 35.75
CA ALA A 460 -28.77 7.24 36.27
C ALA A 460 -28.50 5.78 36.70
N ASN A 461 -27.76 5.03 35.88
CA ASN A 461 -27.38 3.65 36.18
C ASN A 461 -26.29 3.57 37.28
N GLN A 462 -25.20 4.34 37.15
CA GLN A 462 -24.01 4.18 37.99
C GLN A 462 -24.15 4.63 39.45
N ARG A 463 -25.26 5.28 39.84
CA ARG A 463 -25.47 5.76 41.21
C ARG A 463 -26.07 4.70 42.15
N LEU A 464 -26.55 3.58 41.62
CA LEU A 464 -27.22 2.55 42.41
C LEU A 464 -26.19 1.71 43.20
N PRO A 465 -26.53 1.23 44.41
CA PRO A 465 -25.58 0.50 45.26
C PRO A 465 -24.93 -0.70 44.58
N ASP A 466 -25.71 -1.48 43.84
CA ASP A 466 -25.24 -2.69 43.16
C ASP A 466 -24.31 -2.34 41.99
N SER A 467 -24.68 -1.36 41.17
CA SER A 467 -23.85 -0.83 40.08
C SER A 467 -22.53 -0.24 40.58
N ILE A 468 -22.53 0.39 41.77
CA ILE A 468 -21.30 0.90 42.40
C ILE A 468 -20.41 -0.26 42.87
N SER A 469 -21.00 -1.32 43.39
CA SER A 469 -20.25 -2.51 43.82
C SER A 469 -19.64 -3.25 42.63
N GLU A 470 -20.38 -3.37 41.54
CA GLU A 470 -19.91 -3.96 40.27
C GLU A 470 -18.82 -3.08 39.63
N ASP A 471 -19.06 -1.78 39.48
CA ASP A 471 -18.10 -0.87 38.85
C ASP A 471 -16.80 -0.77 39.66
N LYS A 472 -16.81 -0.95 40.99
CA LYS A 472 -15.58 -1.02 41.78
C LYS A 472 -14.66 -2.18 41.37
N ILE A 473 -15.24 -3.27 40.85
CA ILE A 473 -14.51 -4.47 40.44
C ILE A 473 -14.20 -4.40 38.95
N ASN A 474 -15.22 -4.19 38.12
CA ASN A 474 -15.13 -4.30 36.66
C ASN A 474 -14.64 -3.01 36.00
N LYS A 475 -14.95 -1.85 36.58
CA LYS A 475 -14.73 -0.52 35.96
C LYS A 475 -14.23 0.53 36.97
N PRO A 476 -13.14 0.25 37.73
CA PRO A 476 -12.73 1.04 38.88
C PRO A 476 -12.35 2.49 38.53
N TRP A 477 -12.08 2.79 37.26
CA TRP A 477 -11.76 4.14 36.77
C TRP A 477 -12.99 5.07 36.68
N ARG A 478 -14.22 4.56 36.82
CA ARG A 478 -15.43 5.39 36.72
C ARG A 478 -15.51 6.44 37.85
N PRO A 479 -16.19 7.58 37.64
CA PRO A 479 -16.16 8.71 38.56
C PRO A 479 -16.61 8.42 40.00
N ILE A 480 -17.57 7.52 40.21
CA ILE A 480 -18.08 7.16 41.55
C ILE A 480 -17.11 6.22 42.29
N PRO A 481 -16.62 5.10 41.70
CA PRO A 481 -15.54 4.31 42.28
C PRO A 481 -14.26 5.12 42.60
N MET A 482 -13.88 6.04 41.70
CA MET A 482 -12.74 6.95 41.88
C MET A 482 -12.99 8.08 42.90
N LYS A 483 -14.17 8.13 43.53
CA LYS A 483 -14.58 9.17 44.49
C LYS A 483 -14.51 10.60 43.93
N ARG A 484 -14.52 10.77 42.60
CA ARG A 484 -14.58 12.08 41.93
C ARG A 484 -15.95 12.74 42.09
N ILE A 485 -16.99 11.94 42.28
CA ILE A 485 -18.34 12.38 42.66
C ILE A 485 -18.97 11.32 43.58
N SER A 486 -19.68 11.73 44.62
CA SER A 486 -20.42 10.80 45.47
C SER A 486 -21.72 10.35 44.79
N ALA A 487 -22.25 9.18 45.15
CA ALA A 487 -23.54 8.69 44.65
C ALA A 487 -24.68 9.71 44.91
N GLN A 488 -24.69 10.30 46.10
CA GLN A 488 -25.61 11.40 46.46
C GLN A 488 -25.36 12.66 45.63
N GLY A 489 -24.10 12.98 45.33
CA GLY A 489 -23.73 14.08 44.45
C GLY A 489 -24.23 13.88 43.02
N ALA A 490 -24.11 12.66 42.49
CA ALA A 490 -24.63 12.29 41.18
C ALA A 490 -26.17 12.36 41.15
N GLN A 491 -26.85 11.93 42.21
CA GLN A 491 -28.31 12.05 42.34
C GLN A 491 -28.77 13.51 42.37
N LYS A 492 -28.12 14.37 43.18
CA LYS A 492 -28.42 15.81 43.22
C LYS A 492 -28.17 16.48 41.88
N LEU A 493 -27.11 16.10 41.18
CA LEU A 493 -26.82 16.63 39.86
C LEU A 493 -27.90 16.23 38.85
N LEU A 494 -28.39 14.99 38.90
CA LEU A 494 -29.47 14.53 38.03
C LEU A 494 -30.76 15.34 38.25
N LEU A 495 -31.09 15.70 39.50
CA LEU A 495 -32.25 16.55 39.81
C LEU A 495 -32.17 17.95 39.18
N TRP A 496 -30.97 18.47 38.94
CA TRP A 496 -30.77 19.74 38.22
C TRP A 496 -30.75 19.57 36.71
N VAL A 497 -30.18 18.47 36.20
CA VAL A 497 -30.06 18.22 34.76
C VAL A 497 -31.43 17.94 34.13
N ILE A 498 -32.30 17.17 34.79
CA ILE A 498 -33.63 16.81 34.27
C ILE A 498 -34.45 18.03 33.83
N PRO A 499 -34.71 19.06 34.68
CA PRO A 499 -35.49 20.21 34.25
C PRO A 499 -34.79 21.03 33.15
N ILE A 500 -33.46 21.10 33.15
CA ILE A 500 -32.70 21.79 32.10
C ILE A 500 -32.89 21.10 30.75
N VAL A 501 -32.78 19.77 30.72
CA VAL A 501 -32.97 18.96 29.51
C VAL A 501 -34.41 19.05 29.02
N LEU A 502 -35.41 18.98 29.90
CA LEU A 502 -36.82 19.13 29.54
C LEU A 502 -37.13 20.52 28.96
N ILE A 503 -36.57 21.59 29.53
CA ILE A 503 -36.75 22.94 28.99
C ILE A 503 -36.07 23.05 27.63
N ALA A 504 -34.85 22.53 27.48
CA ALA A 504 -34.13 22.58 26.21
C ALA A 504 -34.88 21.81 25.11
N THR A 505 -35.38 20.60 25.39
CA THR A 505 -36.08 19.77 24.40
C THR A 505 -37.49 20.26 24.10
N TYR A 506 -38.10 21.05 24.99
CA TYR A 506 -39.31 21.81 24.67
C TYR A 506 -39.08 22.83 23.55
N PHE A 507 -37.96 23.56 23.57
CA PHE A 507 -37.64 24.57 22.54
C PHE A 507 -37.02 23.98 21.27
N LEU A 508 -36.26 22.90 21.39
CA LEU A 508 -35.59 22.24 20.25
C LEU A 508 -36.49 21.25 19.50
N GLY A 509 -37.61 20.86 20.11
CA GLY A 509 -38.41 19.72 19.68
C GLY A 509 -37.90 18.40 20.27
N GLY A 510 -38.84 17.48 20.54
CA GLY A 510 -38.52 16.18 21.14
C GLY A 510 -38.94 16.02 22.61
N PHE A 511 -39.79 16.92 23.12
CA PHE A 511 -40.23 16.90 24.52
C PHE A 511 -40.92 15.59 24.91
N GLU A 512 -41.84 15.08 24.08
CA GLU A 512 -42.55 13.84 24.35
C GLU A 512 -41.60 12.63 24.36
N GLU A 513 -40.68 12.58 23.40
CA GLU A 513 -39.65 11.56 23.28
C GLU A 513 -38.68 11.58 24.46
N THR A 514 -38.35 12.78 24.96
CA THR A 514 -37.48 12.98 26.13
C THR A 514 -38.15 12.47 27.40
N ILE A 515 -39.42 12.80 27.63
CA ILE A 515 -40.18 12.28 28.78
C ILE A 515 -40.26 10.75 28.70
N ALA A 516 -40.59 10.21 27.54
CA ALA A 516 -40.66 8.76 27.35
C ALA A 516 -39.31 8.09 27.63
N MET A 517 -38.20 8.66 27.14
CA MET A 517 -36.84 8.17 27.42
C MET A 517 -36.50 8.22 28.92
N MET A 518 -36.86 9.30 29.63
CA MET A 518 -36.62 9.41 31.07
C MET A 518 -37.41 8.36 31.86
N VAL A 519 -38.69 8.13 31.51
CA VAL A 519 -39.52 7.09 32.13
C VAL A 519 -38.96 5.69 31.85
N LEU A 520 -38.59 5.40 30.60
CA LEU A 520 -38.00 4.11 30.23
C LEU A 520 -36.65 3.88 30.93
N THR A 521 -35.82 4.92 31.06
CA THR A 521 -34.54 4.86 31.80
C THR A 521 -34.75 4.62 33.28
N TRP A 522 -35.79 5.21 33.87
CA TRP A 522 -36.18 4.94 35.26
C TRP A 522 -36.70 3.51 35.43
N MET A 523 -37.55 3.02 34.53
CA MET A 523 -38.00 1.63 34.52
C MET A 523 -36.84 0.64 34.34
N TYR A 524 -35.86 0.98 33.50
CA TYR A 524 -34.69 0.15 33.24
C TYR A 524 -33.80 0.00 34.48
N ASN A 525 -33.48 1.13 35.13
CA ASN A 525 -32.49 1.16 36.22
C ASN A 525 -33.15 1.08 37.61
N ASP A 526 -34.05 2.02 37.94
CA ASP A 526 -34.58 2.19 39.30
C ASP A 526 -35.66 1.16 39.67
N LEU A 527 -36.34 0.58 38.68
CA LEU A 527 -37.25 -0.56 38.88
C LEU A 527 -36.61 -1.91 38.53
N SER A 528 -35.30 -1.95 38.30
CA SER A 528 -34.57 -3.18 37.92
C SER A 528 -35.16 -3.90 36.71
N GLY A 529 -35.81 -3.18 35.78
CA GLY A 529 -36.38 -3.77 34.57
C GLY A 529 -35.33 -4.45 33.67
N ALA A 530 -34.06 -4.07 33.82
CA ALA A 530 -32.93 -4.71 33.18
C ALA A 530 -32.53 -6.06 33.80
N ASP A 531 -32.78 -6.25 35.10
CA ASP A 531 -32.18 -7.32 35.90
C ASP A 531 -33.09 -8.54 36.04
N HIS A 532 -34.40 -8.39 35.78
CA HIS A 532 -35.39 -9.43 36.09
C HIS A 532 -35.63 -10.44 34.96
N HIS A 533 -35.79 -9.99 33.71
CA HIS A 533 -36.11 -10.88 32.59
C HIS A 533 -35.66 -10.28 31.26
N TYR A 534 -34.97 -11.07 30.42
CA TYR A 534 -34.41 -10.61 29.15
C TYR A 534 -35.48 -10.02 28.21
N LEU A 535 -36.70 -10.59 28.16
CA LEU A 535 -37.80 -10.00 27.38
C LEU A 535 -38.18 -8.59 27.84
N THR A 536 -38.24 -8.35 29.15
CA THR A 536 -38.58 -7.03 29.72
C THR A 536 -37.48 -6.03 29.39
N ARG A 537 -36.23 -6.42 29.59
CA ARG A 537 -35.06 -5.60 29.24
C ARG A 537 -35.02 -5.27 27.75
N ASN A 538 -35.17 -6.27 26.89
CA ASN A 538 -35.14 -6.11 25.43
C ASN A 538 -36.30 -5.21 24.96
N LEU A 539 -37.48 -5.32 25.58
CA LEU A 539 -38.62 -4.46 25.28
C LEU A 539 -38.34 -3.01 25.66
N ILE A 540 -37.84 -2.76 26.88
CA ILE A 540 -37.49 -1.41 27.34
C ILE A 540 -36.41 -0.81 26.43
N ASN A 541 -35.37 -1.57 26.07
CA ASN A 541 -34.32 -1.10 25.18
C ASN A 541 -34.82 -0.83 23.77
N ALA A 542 -35.66 -1.69 23.19
CA ALA A 542 -36.26 -1.43 21.88
C ALA A 542 -37.09 -0.13 21.87
N LEU A 543 -37.86 0.11 22.94
CA LEU A 543 -38.62 1.36 23.11
C LEU A 543 -37.69 2.58 23.28
N CYS A 544 -36.58 2.45 24.02
CA CYS A 544 -35.57 3.52 24.10
C CYS A 544 -35.00 3.85 22.72
N PHE A 545 -34.63 2.86 21.91
CA PHE A 545 -34.11 3.09 20.56
C PHE A 545 -35.14 3.74 19.64
N ILE A 546 -36.43 3.40 19.76
CA ILE A 546 -37.52 4.10 19.06
C ILE A 546 -37.54 5.57 19.48
N CYS A 547 -37.60 5.86 20.79
CA CYS A 547 -37.66 7.23 21.32
C CYS A 547 -36.46 8.07 20.89
N TYR A 548 -35.26 7.48 20.93
CA TYR A 548 -34.04 8.14 20.48
C TYR A 548 -34.11 8.50 18.99
N SER A 549 -34.46 7.52 18.16
CA SER A 549 -34.49 7.70 16.71
C SER A 549 -35.61 8.64 16.26
N SER A 550 -36.80 8.56 16.87
CA SER A 550 -37.90 9.48 16.57
C SER A 550 -37.57 10.91 17.02
N GLY A 551 -36.98 11.07 18.21
CA GLY A 551 -36.60 12.36 18.75
C GLY A 551 -35.52 13.05 17.91
N SER A 552 -34.43 12.34 17.58
CA SER A 552 -33.35 12.89 16.77
C SER A 552 -33.82 13.28 15.37
N THR A 553 -34.70 12.49 14.77
CA THR A 553 -35.20 12.78 13.42
C THR A 553 -36.17 13.96 13.41
N LYS A 554 -37.00 14.11 14.45
CA LYS A 554 -37.87 15.28 14.65
C LYS A 554 -37.07 16.58 14.77
N VAL A 555 -35.95 16.54 15.51
CA VAL A 555 -35.04 17.70 15.63
C VAL A 555 -34.36 17.99 14.28
N ALA A 556 -33.82 16.97 13.61
CA ALA A 556 -33.10 17.13 12.35
C ALA A 556 -33.98 17.67 11.20
N ALA A 557 -35.26 17.31 11.18
CA ALA A 557 -36.20 17.75 10.15
C ALA A 557 -36.80 19.15 10.37
N GLY A 558 -36.50 19.79 11.50
CA GLY A 558 -37.03 21.10 11.87
C GLY A 558 -38.30 20.98 12.71
N TYR A 559 -38.24 21.58 13.91
CA TYR A 559 -39.36 21.68 14.83
C TYR A 559 -40.56 22.39 14.17
N GLU A 560 -41.77 21.89 14.42
CA GLU A 560 -43.06 22.29 13.80
C GLU A 560 -43.31 21.91 12.32
N LEU A 561 -42.30 21.42 11.58
CA LEU A 561 -42.46 20.97 10.19
C LEU A 561 -42.62 19.44 10.05
N TRP A 562 -42.64 18.73 11.18
CA TRP A 562 -42.52 17.27 11.23
C TRP A 562 -43.87 16.54 11.30
N LYS A 563 -44.08 15.59 10.38
CA LYS A 563 -45.07 14.52 10.49
C LYS A 563 -44.45 13.19 10.05
N LEU A 564 -44.57 12.15 10.87
CA LEU A 564 -44.06 10.82 10.53
C LEU A 564 -44.89 10.23 9.38
N ASN A 565 -44.25 9.97 8.25
CA ASN A 565 -44.86 9.22 7.14
C ASN A 565 -44.84 7.71 7.44
N ASP A 566 -45.61 6.93 6.67
CA ASP A 566 -45.75 5.49 6.88
C ASP A 566 -44.42 4.73 6.76
N ARG A 567 -43.53 5.16 5.87
CA ARG A 567 -42.21 4.55 5.70
C ARG A 567 -41.35 4.71 6.94
N MET A 568 -41.35 5.88 7.56
CA MET A 568 -40.59 6.11 8.79
C MET A 568 -41.16 5.30 9.96
N ARG A 569 -42.49 5.14 10.05
CA ARG A 569 -43.11 4.27 11.07
C ARG A 569 -42.65 2.83 10.90
N GLN A 570 -42.64 2.33 9.66
CA GLN A 570 -42.15 0.99 9.34
C GLN A 570 -40.69 0.80 9.75
N TRP A 571 -39.82 1.78 9.48
CA TRP A 571 -38.42 1.72 9.87
C TRP A 571 -38.21 1.68 11.39
N LEU A 572 -38.95 2.49 12.16
CA LEU A 572 -38.88 2.45 13.62
C LEU A 572 -39.30 1.07 14.16
N VAL A 573 -40.33 0.45 13.59
CA VAL A 573 -40.76 -0.91 13.96
C VAL A 573 -39.69 -1.94 13.61
N ILE A 574 -39.06 -1.85 12.44
CA ILE A 574 -37.98 -2.75 12.02
C ILE A 574 -36.80 -2.65 13.00
N VAL A 575 -36.34 -1.44 13.32
CA VAL A 575 -35.24 -1.21 14.28
C VAL A 575 -35.61 -1.77 15.65
N ALA A 576 -36.83 -1.55 16.11
CA ALA A 576 -37.31 -2.11 17.38
C ALA A 576 -37.30 -3.64 17.39
N CYS A 577 -37.75 -4.30 16.32
CA CYS A 577 -37.73 -5.75 16.19
C CYS A 577 -36.30 -6.30 16.16
N ILE A 578 -35.36 -5.61 15.52
CA ILE A 578 -33.95 -6.00 15.49
C ILE A 578 -33.36 -5.89 16.90
N VAL A 579 -33.49 -4.72 17.55
CA VAL A 579 -32.97 -4.52 18.92
C VAL A 579 -33.59 -5.53 19.88
N PHE A 580 -34.91 -5.71 19.83
CA PHE A 580 -35.61 -6.66 20.69
C PHE A 580 -35.13 -8.11 20.52
N SER A 581 -34.82 -8.52 19.28
CA SER A 581 -34.44 -9.90 18.96
C SER A 581 -32.94 -10.17 19.00
N ALA A 582 -32.09 -9.14 19.01
CA ALA A 582 -30.64 -9.29 18.92
C ALA A 582 -29.91 -8.95 20.23
N LEU A 583 -30.52 -8.16 21.12
CA LEU A 583 -29.79 -7.59 22.25
C LEU A 583 -29.23 -8.64 23.22
N GLN A 584 -29.88 -9.78 23.38
CA GLN A 584 -29.38 -10.85 24.24
C GLN A 584 -28.06 -11.48 23.74
N MET A 585 -27.64 -11.24 22.49
CA MET A 585 -26.31 -11.65 22.02
C MET A 585 -25.18 -10.93 22.78
N GLN A 586 -25.46 -9.78 23.40
CA GLN A 586 -24.49 -9.03 24.21
C GLN A 586 -24.26 -9.64 25.60
N ASP A 587 -25.10 -10.60 26.03
CA ASP A 587 -24.95 -11.33 27.29
C ASP A 587 -24.23 -12.67 27.12
N MET A 588 -23.74 -12.97 25.91
CA MET A 588 -22.87 -14.13 25.73
C MET A 588 -21.64 -13.94 26.61
N ALA A 589 -21.36 -14.94 27.45
CA ALA A 589 -20.20 -14.89 28.33
C ALA A 589 -18.93 -14.64 27.49
N ASP A 590 -18.09 -13.71 27.95
CA ASP A 590 -16.76 -13.52 27.38
C ASP A 590 -16.06 -14.88 27.35
N MET A 591 -15.78 -15.38 26.15
CA MET A 591 -14.97 -16.58 26.02
C MET A 591 -13.58 -16.23 26.56
N ARG A 592 -13.12 -16.97 27.57
CA ARG A 592 -11.71 -16.90 27.97
C ARG A 592 -10.89 -17.15 26.72
N VAL A 593 -10.09 -16.16 26.35
CA VAL A 593 -8.96 -16.37 25.43
C VAL A 593 -8.00 -17.31 26.14
N ILE A 594 -8.24 -18.61 26.00
CA ILE A 594 -7.21 -19.62 26.22
C ILE A 594 -6.29 -19.47 25.02
N ASN A 595 -5.01 -19.16 25.26
CA ASN A 595 -3.99 -19.14 24.22
C ASN A 595 -4.13 -20.40 23.35
N PHE A 596 -4.58 -20.21 22.11
CA PHE A 596 -4.77 -21.28 21.12
C PHE A 596 -3.40 -21.71 20.58
N ALA A 597 -2.66 -22.43 21.40
CA ALA A 597 -1.47 -23.17 21.00
C ALA A 597 -1.76 -24.66 20.75
N ALA A 598 -3.00 -25.12 20.93
CA ALA A 598 -3.40 -26.49 20.62
C ALA A 598 -4.83 -26.49 20.10
N GLY A 599 -5.03 -26.77 18.82
CA GLY A 599 -6.33 -26.70 18.17
C GLY A 599 -7.29 -27.76 18.66
N GLU A 600 -8.47 -27.32 19.11
CA GLU A 600 -9.70 -28.12 19.12
C GLU A 600 -10.93 -27.23 18.83
N LEU A 601 -11.92 -27.83 18.20
CA LEU A 601 -13.13 -27.22 17.65
C LEU A 601 -14.14 -26.85 18.74
N PHE A 602 -14.83 -25.71 18.59
CA PHE A 602 -15.91 -25.30 19.49
C PHE A 602 -17.15 -26.19 19.33
N LEU A 603 -17.68 -26.69 20.46
CA LEU A 603 -19.08 -27.04 20.61
C LEU A 603 -19.65 -26.24 21.80
N TRP A 604 -20.86 -25.75 21.59
CA TRP A 604 -21.62 -24.77 22.37
C TRP A 604 -21.67 -24.99 23.88
#